data_AF-A0A452ZSY1-F1
#
_entry.id   AF-A0A452ZSY1-F1
#
_cell.length_a   1.000
_cell.length_b   1.000
_cell.length_c   1.000
_cell.angle_alpha   90.00
_cell.angle_beta   90.00
_cell.angle_gamma   90.00
#
_symmetry.space_group_name_H-M   'P 1'
#
loop_
_entity.id
_entity.type
_entity.pdbx_description
1 polymer ?
#
loop_
_entity_poly.entity_id
_entity_poly.type
_entity_poly.pdbx_seq_one_letter_code
_entity_poly.pdbx_strand_id
1 'polypeptide(L)'
;MDEDGDDDMPDLESLNYDDLDSVSKLQKTQRYSDIMQKVEGALEKDTYLSNQGFILEEDPEYQLIVDCNALSVDIENELIIIHNFIRDKYRLKFPELESLVHHPIDYARVVKKIANEVDITLVDLEGLLPSAVIMVVSVTASTTSGKPLSQENLVKTIEACDRALNLDAAKKKVLDFVEGKMGYIAPNLSAIVGSAVAAKLMGIAGGLGALAKMPACNVQLLGAKKKNLAGFSSATSQFRVGYLEQAEVFQSTPPALRTRACRVIAAKATLAARIDSTRGDPTGKAGRNLLEEIRKKIEKWQEPPPAKLPKPLPVPDSEPKKKRGGRRLRKMKERYAVTDMMKLANRMQFGIPEESSLGDGLGEGYGMLGQAGSGKLRVSAAQNKLAAKVAKKFKERSYGSGGATSGLTSSLAFTPVQGIELSNPHAHGNHLGSGTQSTYFSETGTFSRINNRP
;
A
#
# COMPACT_ATOMS: atom_id res chain seq x y z
N MET A 1 51.58 23.07 2.27
CA MET A 1 50.42 23.24 1.37
C MET A 1 49.45 22.10 1.68
N ASP A 2 49.03 22.08 2.94
CA ASP A 2 47.65 22.12 3.42
C ASP A 2 46.64 21.33 2.58
N GLU A 3 46.50 20.07 2.95
CA GLU A 3 45.23 19.34 2.85
C GLU A 3 44.54 19.50 4.22
N ASP A 4 43.49 20.31 4.28
CA ASP A 4 42.51 20.28 5.37
C ASP A 4 41.14 20.60 4.74
N GLY A 5 40.26 19.62 4.78
CA GLY A 5 38.89 19.68 4.28
C GLY A 5 38.07 18.66 5.05
N ASP A 6 38.00 18.86 6.37
CA ASP A 6 37.15 18.12 7.28
C ASP A 6 35.68 18.33 6.89
N ASP A 7 35.07 17.26 6.36
CA ASP A 7 33.62 17.08 6.29
C ASP A 7 33.09 16.90 7.72
N ASP A 8 32.93 18.01 8.45
CA ASP A 8 32.20 18.07 9.71
C ASP A 8 30.70 17.86 9.44
N MET A 9 30.30 16.59 9.35
CA MET A 9 28.92 16.18 9.63
C MET A 9 28.63 16.56 11.10
N PRO A 10 27.72 17.49 11.39
CA PRO A 10 27.46 17.87 12.78
C PRO A 10 26.88 16.66 13.53
N ASP A 11 27.58 16.25 14.58
CA ASP A 11 27.14 15.24 15.54
C ASP A 11 25.69 15.52 15.97
N LEU A 12 24.80 14.61 15.59
CA LEU A 12 23.34 14.69 15.82
C LEU A 12 22.93 14.78 17.29
N GLU A 13 23.86 14.55 18.22
CA GLU A 13 23.65 14.53 19.67
C GLU A 13 23.88 15.89 20.36
N SER A 14 24.36 16.92 19.64
CA SER A 14 24.73 18.22 20.22
C SER A 14 23.76 19.38 19.92
N LEU A 15 22.66 19.13 19.21
CA LEU A 15 21.62 20.14 19.01
C LEU A 15 20.76 20.24 20.27
N ASN A 16 20.68 21.43 20.86
CA ASN A 16 19.75 21.72 21.94
C ASN A 16 18.31 21.61 21.39
N TYR A 17 17.74 20.40 21.46
CA TYR A 17 16.41 20.04 20.92
C TYR A 17 15.25 20.75 21.61
N ASP A 18 15.54 21.56 22.63
CA ASP A 18 14.53 22.23 23.44
C ASP A 18 14.03 23.56 22.87
N ASP A 19 14.77 24.14 21.92
CA ASP A 19 14.42 25.42 21.30
C ASP A 19 13.89 25.25 19.88
N LEU A 20 12.67 25.72 19.64
CA LEU A 20 11.98 25.66 18.35
C LEU A 20 12.78 26.35 17.22
N ASP A 21 13.58 27.34 17.59
CA ASP A 21 14.44 28.12 16.70
C ASP A 21 15.68 27.38 16.20
N SER A 22 16.15 26.36 16.92
CA SER A 22 17.23 25.50 16.45
C SER A 22 16.72 24.46 15.44
N VAL A 23 15.43 24.10 15.58
CA VAL A 23 14.76 23.04 14.84
C VAL A 23 14.11 23.56 13.54
N SER A 24 13.55 24.78 13.55
CA SER A 24 12.92 25.43 12.38
C SER A 24 13.78 26.59 11.87
N LYS A 25 14.44 26.39 10.72
CA LYS A 25 15.42 27.31 10.13
C LYS A 25 14.94 27.91 8.80
N LEU A 26 13.99 27.29 8.11
CA LEU A 26 13.64 27.66 6.74
C LEU A 26 13.07 29.08 6.68
N GLN A 27 12.14 29.41 7.58
CA GLN A 27 11.50 30.74 7.63
C GLN A 27 12.50 31.87 7.89
N LYS A 28 13.65 31.58 8.52
CA LYS A 28 14.71 32.56 8.79
C LYS A 28 15.66 32.74 7.61
N THR A 29 15.61 31.85 6.62
CA THR A 29 16.51 31.86 5.48
C THR A 29 16.09 32.95 4.49
N GLN A 30 17.05 33.76 4.02
CA GLN A 30 16.79 34.81 3.02
C GLN A 30 16.10 34.25 1.76
N ARG A 31 16.55 33.08 1.30
CA ARG A 31 15.94 32.32 0.19
C ARG A 31 14.42 32.15 0.34
N TYR A 32 13.93 31.82 1.54
CA TYR A 32 12.50 31.62 1.78
C TYR A 32 11.74 32.94 1.59
N SER A 33 12.21 34.00 2.24
CA SER A 33 11.58 35.34 2.16
C SER A 33 11.57 35.87 0.73
N ASP A 34 12.68 35.73 0.00
CA ASP A 34 12.82 36.21 -1.37
C ASP A 34 11.86 35.49 -2.33
N ILE A 35 11.77 34.15 -2.22
CA ILE A 35 10.87 33.36 -3.07
C ILE A 35 9.41 33.66 -2.71
N MET A 36 9.06 33.71 -1.42
CA MET A 36 7.69 33.99 -0.99
C MET A 36 7.23 35.39 -1.41
N GLN A 37 8.10 36.40 -1.32
CA GLN A 37 7.79 37.76 -1.78
C GLN A 37 7.58 37.81 -3.31
N LYS A 38 8.40 37.07 -4.08
CA LYS A 38 8.21 36.94 -5.54
C LYS A 38 6.90 36.23 -5.88
N VAL A 39 6.54 35.18 -5.14
CA VAL A 39 5.28 34.44 -5.32
C VAL A 39 4.08 35.32 -5.00
N GLU A 40 4.10 36.05 -3.88
CA GLU A 40 3.02 36.98 -3.51
C GLU A 40 2.87 38.10 -4.55
N GLY A 41 3.99 38.69 -4.98
CA GLY A 41 3.98 39.70 -6.05
C GLY A 41 3.49 39.14 -7.39
N ALA A 42 3.76 37.87 -7.70
CA ALA A 42 3.26 37.23 -8.92
C ALA A 42 1.76 36.89 -8.84
N LEU A 43 1.29 36.43 -7.68
CA LEU A 43 -0.14 36.18 -7.42
C LEU A 43 -0.97 37.47 -7.50
N GLU A 44 -0.43 38.60 -7.04
CA GLU A 44 -1.07 39.91 -7.19
C GLU A 44 -1.10 40.40 -8.65
N LYS A 45 -0.01 40.17 -9.38
CA LYS A 45 0.12 40.55 -10.81
C LYS A 45 -0.72 39.71 -11.75
N ASP A 46 -1.00 38.45 -11.42
CA ASP A 46 -1.83 37.54 -12.22
C ASP A 46 -3.29 38.02 -12.39
N THR A 47 -3.67 39.15 -11.78
CA THR A 47 -4.91 39.90 -12.11
C THR A 47 -4.86 40.54 -13.52
N TYR A 48 -3.69 40.67 -14.16
CA TYR A 48 -3.54 41.18 -15.53
C TYR A 48 -2.92 40.12 -16.45
N LEU A 49 -3.80 39.48 -17.24
CA LEU A 49 -3.48 38.44 -18.23
C LEU A 49 -2.33 38.80 -19.19
N SER A 50 -1.48 37.81 -19.49
CA SER A 50 -0.91 37.66 -20.85
C SER A 50 -0.64 36.20 -21.20
N ASN A 51 -1.52 35.66 -22.06
CA ASN A 51 -1.25 34.55 -22.97
C ASN A 51 -0.13 34.96 -23.96
N GLN A 52 1.10 35.04 -23.49
CA GLN A 52 2.24 35.30 -24.37
C GLN A 52 3.31 34.24 -24.17
N GLY A 53 3.53 33.50 -25.25
CA GLY A 53 4.86 33.04 -25.63
C GLY A 53 5.37 31.82 -24.88
N PHE A 54 6.09 31.01 -25.64
CA PHE A 54 6.90 29.93 -25.14
C PHE A 54 8.00 30.51 -24.25
N ILE A 55 7.97 30.20 -22.95
CA ILE A 55 9.06 30.47 -22.02
C ILE A 55 10.23 29.48 -22.25
N LEU A 56 11.44 30.00 -22.44
CA LEU A 56 12.68 29.23 -22.51
C LEU A 56 13.16 28.87 -21.08
N GLU A 57 14.06 27.89 -20.93
CA GLU A 57 14.64 27.53 -19.61
C GLU A 57 15.32 28.71 -18.90
N GLU A 58 15.64 29.75 -19.66
CA GLU A 58 16.31 30.96 -19.19
C GLU A 58 15.35 32.05 -18.68
N ASP A 59 14.03 31.89 -18.82
CA ASP A 59 13.12 32.92 -18.34
C ASP A 59 13.02 32.92 -16.81
N PRO A 60 12.98 34.11 -16.21
CA PRO A 60 12.95 34.28 -14.75
C PRO A 60 11.72 33.62 -14.11
N GLU A 61 10.61 33.49 -14.86
CA GLU A 61 9.39 32.84 -14.38
C GLU A 61 9.55 31.32 -14.21
N TYR A 62 10.23 30.65 -15.15
CA TYR A 62 10.47 29.21 -15.04
C TYR A 62 11.43 28.89 -13.89
N GLN A 63 12.45 29.71 -13.71
CA GLN A 63 13.35 29.60 -12.55
C GLN A 63 12.60 29.77 -11.23
N LEU A 64 11.69 30.75 -11.14
CA LEU A 64 10.85 30.93 -9.96
C LEU A 64 9.98 29.69 -9.67
N ILE A 65 9.43 29.03 -10.69
CA ILE A 65 8.65 27.79 -10.54
C ILE A 65 9.52 26.64 -10.02
N VAL A 66 10.74 26.49 -10.55
CA VAL A 66 11.69 25.46 -10.07
C VAL A 66 12.05 25.73 -8.60
N ASP A 67 12.33 26.98 -8.27
CA ASP A 67 12.61 27.42 -6.89
C ASP A 67 11.41 27.18 -5.97
N CYS A 68 10.19 27.45 -6.43
CA CYS A 68 8.95 27.15 -5.71
C CYS A 68 8.77 25.66 -5.43
N ASN A 69 9.07 24.80 -6.41
CA ASN A 69 8.99 23.35 -6.22
C ASN A 69 10.02 22.87 -5.20
N ALA A 70 11.26 23.35 -5.28
CA ALA A 70 12.29 23.04 -4.29
C ALA A 70 11.90 23.53 -2.89
N LEU A 71 11.39 24.77 -2.78
CA LEU A 71 10.88 25.33 -1.53
C LEU A 71 9.72 24.51 -0.96
N SER A 72 8.82 24.01 -1.80
CA SER A 72 7.71 23.17 -1.35
C SER A 72 8.19 21.86 -0.71
N VAL A 73 9.25 21.25 -1.24
CA VAL A 73 9.87 20.05 -0.64
C VAL A 73 10.55 20.40 0.69
N ASP A 74 11.26 21.53 0.73
CA ASP A 74 11.90 22.02 1.96
C ASP A 74 10.86 22.29 3.06
N ILE A 75 9.72 22.91 2.72
CA ILE A 75 8.59 23.14 3.65
C ILE A 75 8.03 21.81 4.17
N GLU A 76 7.87 20.79 3.32
CA GLU A 76 7.38 19.48 3.75
C GLU A 76 8.33 18.80 4.74
N ASN A 77 9.63 18.85 4.48
CA ASN A 77 10.64 18.29 5.37
C ASN A 77 10.63 19.00 6.72
N GLU A 78 10.59 20.33 6.74
CA GLU A 78 10.53 21.10 7.99
C GLU A 78 9.23 20.86 8.77
N LEU A 79 8.10 20.72 8.08
CA LEU A 79 6.81 20.40 8.69
C LEU A 79 6.85 19.04 9.41
N ILE A 80 7.55 18.05 8.86
CA ILE A 80 7.77 16.75 9.54
C ILE A 80 8.62 16.93 10.80
N ILE A 81 9.68 17.74 10.74
CA ILE A 81 10.53 18.02 11.89
C ILE A 81 9.72 18.71 12.99
N ILE A 82 8.94 19.75 12.65
CA ILE A 82 8.08 20.46 13.60
C ILE A 82 7.01 19.52 14.19
N HIS A 83 6.43 18.64 13.37
CA HIS A 83 5.47 17.65 13.85
C HIS A 83 6.08 16.70 14.89
N ASN A 84 7.30 16.23 14.67
CA ASN A 84 8.01 15.41 15.66
C ASN A 84 8.27 16.20 16.95
N PHE A 85 8.66 17.47 16.86
CA PHE A 85 8.84 18.34 18.02
C PHE A 85 7.54 18.53 18.83
N ILE A 86 6.42 18.83 18.15
CA ILE A 86 5.10 18.96 18.80
C ILE A 86 4.74 17.63 19.48
N ARG A 87 4.93 16.51 18.78
CA ARG A 87 4.63 15.17 19.31
C ARG A 87 5.42 14.89 20.57
N ASP A 88 6.74 15.07 20.55
CA ASP A 88 7.62 14.68 21.65
C ASP A 88 7.31 15.48 22.92
N LYS A 89 6.99 16.77 22.77
CA LYS A 89 6.54 17.63 23.87
C LYS A 89 5.13 17.26 24.35
N TYR A 90 4.17 17.08 23.44
CA TYR A 90 2.77 16.82 23.79
C TYR A 90 2.51 15.40 24.29
N ARG A 91 3.44 14.46 24.05
CA ARG A 91 3.40 13.08 24.56
C ARG A 91 3.23 12.99 26.08
N LEU A 92 3.74 13.97 26.82
CA LEU A 92 3.60 14.03 28.28
C LEU A 92 2.14 14.20 28.73
N LYS A 93 1.33 14.91 27.93
CA LYS A 93 -0.09 15.16 28.21
C LYS A 93 -1.01 14.13 27.59
N PHE A 94 -0.78 13.79 26.32
CA PHE A 94 -1.68 12.88 25.61
C PHE A 94 -0.90 11.96 24.67
N PRO A 95 -0.28 10.89 25.20
CA PRO A 95 0.60 10.00 24.43
C PRO A 95 -0.16 9.25 23.33
N GLU A 96 -1.44 8.93 23.53
CA GLU A 96 -2.22 8.17 22.56
C GLU A 96 -2.57 8.97 21.29
N LEU A 97 -2.52 10.30 21.33
CA LEU A 97 -2.96 11.17 20.24
C LEU A 97 -2.18 10.95 18.94
N GLU A 98 -0.88 10.62 19.02
CA GLU A 98 -0.05 10.30 17.84
C GLU A 98 -0.61 9.11 17.05
N SER A 99 -1.07 8.09 17.79
CA SER A 99 -1.61 6.87 17.17
C SER A 99 -2.97 7.13 16.52
N LEU A 100 -3.72 8.13 17.00
CA LEU A 100 -5.07 8.45 16.55
C LEU A 100 -5.09 9.42 15.36
N VAL A 101 -4.21 10.41 15.36
CA VAL A 101 -4.14 11.45 14.31
C VAL A 101 -2.78 11.43 13.65
N HIS A 102 -2.70 10.80 12.47
CA HIS A 102 -1.45 10.64 11.72
C HIS A 102 -1.07 11.83 10.84
N HIS A 103 -2.04 12.67 10.46
CA HIS A 103 -1.76 13.79 9.55
C HIS A 103 -1.14 14.95 10.34
N PRO A 104 0.07 15.42 9.99
CA PRO A 104 0.81 16.40 10.78
C PRO A 104 0.06 17.70 11.06
N ILE A 105 -0.64 18.23 10.04
CA ILE A 105 -1.41 19.47 10.17
C ILE A 105 -2.67 19.28 11.00
N ASP A 106 -3.33 18.12 10.87
CA ASP A 106 -4.54 17.85 11.67
C ASP A 106 -4.14 17.67 13.14
N TYR A 107 -3.01 17.00 13.38
CA TYR A 107 -2.41 16.86 14.71
C TYR A 107 -2.10 18.22 15.34
N ALA A 108 -1.43 19.12 14.63
CA ALA A 108 -1.13 20.47 15.11
C ALA A 108 -2.42 21.27 15.45
N ARG A 109 -3.46 21.19 14.60
CA ARG A 109 -4.76 21.85 14.87
C ARG A 109 -5.45 21.30 16.12
N VAL A 110 -5.40 19.98 16.30
CA VAL A 110 -6.01 19.30 17.45
C VAL A 110 -5.25 19.61 18.74
N VAL A 111 -3.92 19.55 18.72
CA VAL A 111 -3.08 19.94 19.86
C VAL A 111 -3.32 21.40 20.24
N LYS A 112 -3.37 22.31 19.26
CA LYS A 112 -3.66 23.72 19.51
C LYS A 112 -5.04 23.96 20.12
N LYS A 113 -6.07 23.23 19.67
CA LYS A 113 -7.44 23.36 20.24
C LYS A 113 -7.55 22.75 21.65
N ILE A 114 -6.92 21.61 21.90
CA ILE A 114 -6.99 20.93 23.20
C ILE A 114 -6.09 21.62 24.24
N ALA A 115 -4.94 22.16 23.84
CA ALA A 115 -3.98 22.86 24.68
C ALA A 115 -3.71 22.12 26.01
N ASN A 116 -4.14 22.67 27.16
CA ASN A 116 -4.02 22.06 28.49
C ASN A 116 -5.37 21.63 29.10
N GLU A 117 -6.47 21.70 28.34
CA GLU A 117 -7.80 21.29 28.81
C GLU A 117 -7.83 19.79 29.13
N VAL A 118 -8.48 19.45 30.24
CA VAL A 118 -8.65 18.06 30.73
C VAL A 118 -9.96 17.48 30.20
N ASP A 119 -11.02 18.29 30.17
CA ASP A 119 -12.34 17.90 29.67
C ASP A 119 -12.44 18.16 28.16
N ILE A 120 -12.22 17.11 27.36
CA ILE A 120 -12.32 17.19 25.89
C ILE A 120 -13.72 17.56 25.41
N THR A 121 -14.77 17.30 26.21
CA THR A 121 -16.15 17.65 25.86
C THR A 121 -16.38 19.16 25.76
N LEU A 122 -15.53 19.98 26.38
CA LEU A 122 -15.57 21.44 26.28
C LEU A 122 -14.89 21.96 25.00
N VAL A 123 -14.07 21.13 24.37
CA VAL A 123 -13.30 21.49 23.17
C VAL A 123 -14.08 21.08 21.93
N ASP A 124 -14.47 22.07 21.14
CA ASP A 124 -15.09 21.80 19.86
C ASP A 124 -14.07 21.30 18.82
N LEU A 125 -14.10 19.99 18.57
CA LEU A 125 -13.29 19.31 17.55
C LEU A 125 -14.03 19.13 16.22
N GLU A 126 -15.27 19.63 16.11
CA GLU A 126 -16.04 19.55 14.87
C GLU A 126 -15.35 20.32 13.74
N GLY A 127 -15.44 19.79 12.52
CA GLY A 127 -14.78 20.33 11.33
C GLY A 127 -13.28 20.07 11.22
N LEU A 128 -12.58 19.68 12.29
CA LEU A 128 -11.16 19.27 12.23
C LEU A 128 -10.99 17.79 11.89
N LEU A 129 -11.78 16.94 12.56
CA LEU A 129 -11.70 15.48 12.44
C LEU A 129 -13.07 14.90 12.10
N PRO A 130 -13.13 13.71 11.45
CA PRO A 130 -14.39 12.98 11.30
C PRO A 130 -14.98 12.58 12.65
N SER A 131 -16.31 12.55 12.78
CA SER A 131 -17.01 12.24 14.04
C SER A 131 -16.58 10.91 14.67
N ALA A 132 -16.24 9.91 13.84
CA ALA A 132 -15.72 8.62 14.33
C ALA A 132 -14.37 8.77 15.06
N VAL A 133 -13.47 9.63 14.56
CA VAL A 133 -12.18 9.89 15.19
C VAL A 133 -12.37 10.73 16.45
N ILE A 134 -13.29 11.71 16.43
CA ILE A 134 -13.62 12.54 17.61
C ILE A 134 -14.08 11.64 18.78
N MET A 135 -14.97 10.68 18.52
CA MET A 135 -15.43 9.71 19.52
C MET A 135 -14.29 8.86 20.11
N VAL A 136 -13.36 8.40 19.27
CA VAL A 136 -12.22 7.62 19.74
C VAL A 136 -11.29 8.49 20.59
N VAL A 137 -11.00 9.72 20.14
CA VAL A 137 -10.19 10.69 20.88
C VAL A 137 -10.81 11.00 22.23
N SER A 138 -12.12 11.27 22.30
CA SER A 138 -12.79 11.57 23.57
C SER A 138 -12.75 10.40 24.55
N VAL A 139 -12.99 9.17 24.08
CA VAL A 139 -12.93 7.97 24.94
C VAL A 139 -11.50 7.73 25.44
N THR A 140 -10.50 7.81 24.55
CA THR A 140 -9.09 7.62 24.94
C THR A 140 -8.58 8.69 25.88
N ALA A 141 -9.06 9.93 25.75
CA ALA A 141 -8.70 11.00 26.65
C ALA A 141 -9.32 10.85 28.04
N SER A 142 -10.56 10.33 28.15
CA SER A 142 -11.14 10.02 29.46
C SER A 142 -10.35 8.94 30.22
N THR A 143 -9.60 8.10 29.52
CA THR A 143 -8.75 7.05 30.10
C THR A 143 -7.26 7.37 30.00
N THR A 144 -6.86 8.59 29.59
CA THR A 144 -5.45 8.90 29.37
C THR A 144 -4.71 8.99 30.70
N SER A 145 -3.46 8.54 30.69
CA SER A 145 -2.57 8.55 31.86
C SER A 145 -1.68 9.79 31.93
N GLY A 146 -1.84 10.72 30.99
CA GLY A 146 -0.99 11.90 30.87
C GLY A 146 -1.24 12.97 31.92
N LYS A 147 -0.29 13.92 32.01
CA LYS A 147 -0.30 15.01 32.99
C LYS A 147 -0.38 16.36 32.26
N PRO A 148 -0.97 17.40 32.89
CA PRO A 148 -0.97 18.74 32.30
C PRO A 148 0.47 19.22 32.07
N LEU A 149 0.70 19.88 30.93
CA LEU A 149 2.03 20.42 30.58
C LEU A 149 2.36 21.62 31.46
N SER A 150 3.65 21.82 31.75
CA SER A 150 4.13 23.07 32.35
C SER A 150 3.87 24.25 31.41
N GLN A 151 3.71 25.46 31.97
CA GLN A 151 3.37 26.64 31.19
C GLN A 151 4.42 26.95 30.10
N GLU A 152 5.71 26.76 30.41
CA GLU A 152 6.80 26.93 29.44
C GLU A 152 6.70 25.96 28.26
N ASN A 153 6.45 24.67 28.54
CA ASN A 153 6.29 23.67 27.51
C ASN A 153 5.01 23.88 26.70
N LEU A 154 3.93 24.36 27.33
CA LEU A 154 2.69 24.68 26.64
C LEU A 154 2.86 25.84 25.65
N VAL A 155 3.56 26.90 26.05
CA VAL A 155 3.85 28.03 25.15
C VAL A 155 4.68 27.56 23.96
N LYS A 156 5.75 26.78 24.20
CA LYS A 156 6.60 26.22 23.15
C LYS A 156 5.81 25.30 22.18
N THR A 157 4.89 24.47 22.69
CA THR A 157 4.08 23.59 21.83
C THR A 157 3.06 24.36 20.99
N ILE A 158 2.40 25.37 21.57
CA ILE A 158 1.44 26.21 20.84
C ILE A 158 2.17 27.02 19.76
N GLU A 159 3.32 27.60 20.09
CA GLU A 159 4.16 28.32 19.11
C GLU A 159 4.59 27.41 17.96
N ALA A 160 5.00 26.17 18.26
CA ALA A 160 5.32 25.18 17.24
C ALA A 160 4.11 24.84 16.34
N CYS A 161 2.91 24.73 16.93
CA CYS A 161 1.68 24.53 16.17
C CYS A 161 1.40 25.72 15.24
N ASP A 162 1.60 26.95 15.70
CA ASP A 162 1.40 28.16 14.90
C ASP A 162 2.38 28.23 13.72
N ARG A 163 3.66 27.91 13.95
CA ARG A 163 4.66 27.81 12.87
C ARG A 163 4.27 26.76 11.83
N ALA A 164 3.83 25.57 12.27
CA ALA A 164 3.36 24.52 11.35
C ALA A 164 2.16 24.98 10.49
N LEU A 165 1.20 25.70 11.09
CA LEU A 165 0.04 26.24 10.36
C LEU A 165 0.44 27.35 9.38
N ASN A 166 1.39 28.21 9.76
CA ASN A 166 1.91 29.25 8.88
C ASN A 166 2.66 28.65 7.67
N LEU A 167 3.45 27.59 7.88
CA LEU A 167 4.10 26.85 6.80
C LEU A 167 3.10 26.15 5.87
N ASP A 168 2.02 25.57 6.40
CA ASP A 168 0.93 25.00 5.59
C ASP A 168 0.25 26.07 4.72
N ALA A 169 0.00 27.25 5.28
CA ALA A 169 -0.55 28.38 4.54
C ALA A 169 0.41 28.89 3.45
N ALA A 170 1.70 28.99 3.76
CA ALA A 170 2.73 29.37 2.78
C ALA A 170 2.83 28.35 1.64
N LYS A 171 2.85 27.05 1.97
CA LYS A 171 2.84 25.96 0.98
C LYS A 171 1.61 26.05 0.07
N LYS A 172 0.44 26.36 0.64
CA LYS A 172 -0.77 26.56 -0.16
C LYS A 172 -0.62 27.70 -1.16
N LYS A 173 -0.08 28.86 -0.76
CA LYS A 173 0.20 29.98 -1.68
C LYS A 173 1.14 29.57 -2.83
N VAL A 174 2.20 28.82 -2.51
CA VAL A 174 3.13 28.30 -3.53
C VAL A 174 2.42 27.35 -4.51
N LEU A 175 1.57 26.44 -4.00
CA LEU A 175 0.79 25.53 -4.84
C LEU A 175 -0.22 26.27 -5.72
N ASP A 176 -0.90 27.29 -5.18
CA ASP A 176 -1.87 28.10 -5.93
C ASP A 176 -1.18 28.86 -7.08
N PHE A 177 0.03 29.38 -6.85
CA PHE A 177 0.86 30.00 -7.89
C PHE A 177 1.26 29.00 -8.99
N VAL A 178 1.79 27.84 -8.58
CA VAL A 178 2.19 26.78 -9.52
C VAL A 178 0.98 26.27 -10.32
N GLU A 179 -0.20 26.19 -9.71
CA GLU A 179 -1.45 25.83 -10.38
C GLU A 179 -1.81 26.82 -11.50
N GLY A 180 -1.71 28.13 -11.25
CA GLY A 180 -1.98 29.16 -12.26
C GLY A 180 -1.08 29.06 -13.49
N LYS A 181 0.17 28.60 -13.33
CA LYS A 181 1.14 28.42 -14.41
C LYS A 181 1.18 26.99 -14.98
N MET A 182 0.37 26.07 -14.46
CA MET A 182 0.41 24.66 -14.83
C MET A 182 0.07 24.40 -16.29
N GLY A 183 -0.87 25.17 -16.85
CA GLY A 183 -1.28 25.06 -18.25
C GLY A 183 -0.14 25.33 -19.23
N TYR A 184 0.90 26.04 -18.79
CA TYR A 184 2.10 26.30 -19.54
C TYR A 184 3.21 25.26 -19.25
N ILE A 185 3.45 24.94 -17.97
CA ILE A 185 4.53 24.03 -17.54
C ILE A 185 4.28 22.58 -17.97
N ALA A 186 3.07 22.09 -17.72
CA ALA A 186 2.71 20.69 -17.93
C ALA A 186 1.31 20.61 -18.59
N PRO A 187 1.18 21.04 -19.86
CA PRO A 187 -0.10 21.08 -20.56
C PRO A 187 -0.70 19.69 -20.75
N ASN A 188 0.11 18.66 -20.99
CA ASN A 188 -0.40 17.31 -21.22
C ASN A 188 -0.85 16.64 -19.91
N LEU A 189 -0.09 16.80 -18.82
CA LEU A 189 -0.46 16.29 -17.50
C LEU A 189 -1.74 16.96 -16.98
N SER A 190 -1.83 18.28 -17.12
CA SER A 190 -3.02 19.07 -16.75
C SER A 190 -4.26 18.66 -17.51
N ALA A 191 -4.10 18.37 -18.81
CA ALA A 191 -5.22 17.92 -19.63
C ALA A 191 -5.80 16.58 -19.15
N ILE A 192 -5.01 15.72 -18.50
CA ILE A 192 -5.49 14.42 -17.99
C ILE A 192 -6.11 14.54 -16.60
N VAL A 193 -5.41 15.18 -15.66
CA VAL A 193 -5.73 15.12 -14.22
C VAL A 193 -6.33 16.43 -13.68
N GLY A 194 -6.17 17.54 -14.41
CA GLY A 194 -6.50 18.89 -13.97
C GLY A 194 -5.30 19.64 -13.39
N SER A 195 -5.32 20.98 -13.45
CA SER A 195 -4.24 21.86 -12.97
C SER A 195 -3.95 21.68 -11.49
N ALA A 196 -4.98 21.71 -10.64
CA ALA A 196 -4.84 21.54 -9.19
C ALA A 196 -4.17 20.23 -8.80
N VAL A 197 -4.56 19.13 -9.45
CA VAL A 197 -4.01 17.81 -9.14
C VAL A 197 -2.60 17.67 -9.71
N ALA A 198 -2.34 18.21 -10.90
CA ALA A 198 -1.01 18.24 -11.48
C ALA A 198 -0.01 19.03 -10.60
N ALA A 199 -0.42 20.19 -10.08
CA ALA A 199 0.37 20.98 -9.13
C ALA A 199 0.74 20.18 -7.89
N LYS A 200 -0.23 19.51 -7.26
CA LYS A 200 0.00 18.68 -6.08
C LYS A 200 0.91 17.47 -6.37
N LEU A 201 0.76 16.84 -7.53
CA LEU A 201 1.61 15.72 -7.95
C LEU A 201 3.05 16.17 -8.17
N MET A 202 3.27 17.32 -8.82
CA MET A 202 4.62 17.87 -9.00
C MET A 202 5.23 18.36 -7.68
N GLY A 203 4.43 18.98 -6.80
CA GLY A 203 4.88 19.44 -5.48
C GLY A 203 5.46 18.30 -4.65
N ILE A 204 4.74 17.18 -4.51
CA ILE A 204 5.25 15.99 -3.78
C ILE A 204 6.39 15.31 -4.54
N ALA A 205 6.34 15.28 -5.88
CA ALA A 205 7.39 14.61 -6.64
C ALA A 205 8.72 15.39 -6.62
N GLY A 206 8.72 16.67 -6.24
CA GLY A 206 9.89 17.55 -6.33
C GLY A 206 10.12 18.11 -7.74
N GLY A 207 9.04 18.34 -8.48
CA GLY A 207 9.04 18.93 -9.82
C GLY A 207 8.81 17.94 -10.96
N LEU A 208 8.73 18.47 -12.18
CA LEU A 208 8.34 17.73 -13.38
C LEU A 208 9.36 16.64 -13.78
N GLY A 209 10.65 16.94 -13.69
CA GLY A 209 11.71 15.99 -14.03
C GLY A 209 11.77 14.78 -13.08
N ALA A 210 11.52 15.00 -11.79
CA ALA A 210 11.41 13.91 -10.82
C ALA A 210 10.15 13.08 -11.07
N LEU A 211 9.00 13.73 -11.31
CA LEU A 211 7.74 13.05 -11.64
C LEU A 211 7.85 12.18 -12.90
N ALA A 212 8.55 12.64 -13.94
CA ALA A 212 8.77 11.88 -15.17
C ALA A 212 9.59 10.60 -14.96
N LYS A 213 10.56 10.62 -14.03
CA LYS A 213 11.38 9.46 -13.65
C LYS A 213 10.62 8.45 -12.79
N MET A 214 9.57 8.88 -12.08
CA MET A 214 8.78 7.98 -11.23
C MET A 214 8.01 6.93 -12.06
N PRO A 215 7.92 5.68 -11.57
CA PRO A 215 7.07 4.67 -12.20
C PRO A 215 5.59 4.93 -11.88
N ALA A 216 4.70 4.47 -12.77
CA ALA A 216 3.25 4.67 -12.65
C ALA A 216 2.65 4.15 -11.33
N CYS A 217 3.19 3.07 -10.77
CA CYS A 217 2.74 2.53 -9.49
C CYS A 217 3.01 3.47 -8.31
N ASN A 218 4.11 4.23 -8.34
CA ASN A 218 4.43 5.21 -7.31
C ASN A 218 3.56 6.46 -7.47
N VAL A 219 3.37 6.92 -8.71
CA VAL A 219 2.48 8.07 -9.01
C VAL A 219 1.05 7.82 -8.58
N GLN A 220 0.57 6.57 -8.66
CA GLN A 220 -0.73 6.17 -8.13
C GLN A 220 -0.90 6.47 -6.62
N LEU A 221 0.19 6.37 -5.87
CA LEU A 221 0.22 6.47 -4.41
C LEU A 221 0.60 7.88 -3.90
N LEU A 222 0.96 8.82 -4.79
CA LEU A 222 1.36 10.17 -4.41
C LEU A 222 0.20 10.91 -3.74
N GLY A 223 0.40 11.37 -2.50
CA GLY A 223 -0.63 12.01 -1.69
C GLY A 223 -1.57 11.04 -0.96
N ALA A 224 -1.29 9.73 -0.99
CA ALA A 224 -2.07 8.75 -0.24
C ALA A 224 -1.86 8.95 1.27
N LYS A 225 -2.91 9.40 1.96
CA LYS A 225 -2.89 9.56 3.42
C LYS A 225 -2.93 8.19 4.10
N LYS A 226 -2.12 8.00 5.15
CA LYS A 226 -2.28 6.86 6.07
C LYS A 226 -3.63 7.03 6.78
N LYS A 227 -4.61 6.18 6.43
CA LYS A 227 -5.91 6.16 7.12
C LYS A 227 -5.81 5.22 8.30
N ASN A 228 -6.20 5.73 9.47
CA ASN A 228 -6.42 4.90 10.64
C ASN A 228 -7.64 4.00 10.42
N LEU A 229 -7.51 2.72 10.73
CA LEU A 229 -8.65 1.79 10.85
C LEU A 229 -9.40 2.03 12.17
N ALA A 230 -9.51 3.28 12.60
CA ALA A 230 -10.26 3.65 13.79
C ALA A 230 -11.75 3.52 13.46
N GLY A 231 -12.33 2.39 13.86
CA GLY A 231 -13.75 2.05 13.66
C GLY A 231 -13.97 0.61 13.19
N PHE A 232 -15.20 0.10 13.36
CA PHE A 232 -15.59 -1.28 13.01
C PHE A 232 -15.71 -1.55 11.49
N SER A 233 -15.21 -0.68 10.61
CA SER A 233 -15.44 -0.78 9.18
C SER A 233 -14.32 -1.53 8.44
N SER A 234 -14.60 -2.77 8.01
CA SER A 234 -13.70 -3.54 7.13
C SER A 234 -13.88 -3.23 5.63
N ALA A 235 -14.99 -2.58 5.25
CA ALA A 235 -15.44 -2.48 3.85
C ALA A 235 -15.02 -1.19 3.11
N THR A 236 -14.67 -0.12 3.83
CA THR A 236 -14.43 1.22 3.25
C THR A 236 -12.97 1.64 3.27
N SER A 237 -12.04 0.68 3.34
CA SER A 237 -10.65 0.96 2.97
C SER A 237 -10.60 1.15 1.47
N GLN A 238 -10.99 2.34 1.00
CA GLN A 238 -10.70 2.73 -0.37
C GLN A 238 -9.20 2.55 -0.55
N PHE A 239 -8.84 1.61 -1.43
CA PHE A 239 -7.46 1.27 -1.75
C PHE A 239 -6.65 2.54 -1.92
N ARG A 240 -5.44 2.60 -1.35
CA ARG A 240 -4.49 3.72 -1.35
C ARG A 240 -4.53 4.53 -2.66
N VAL A 241 -5.45 5.48 -2.77
CA VAL A 241 -5.50 6.46 -3.86
C VAL A 241 -5.06 7.76 -3.23
N GLY A 242 -4.06 8.39 -3.84
CA GLY A 242 -3.59 9.70 -3.42
C GLY A 242 -4.33 10.81 -4.15
N TYR A 243 -3.60 11.81 -4.64
CA TYR A 243 -4.21 12.99 -5.27
C TYR A 243 -4.99 12.69 -6.54
N LEU A 244 -4.70 11.58 -7.23
CA LEU A 244 -5.49 11.12 -8.38
C LEU A 244 -6.97 10.86 -8.04
N GLU A 245 -7.31 10.68 -6.75
CA GLU A 245 -8.71 10.59 -6.30
C GLU A 245 -9.48 11.88 -6.63
N GLN A 246 -8.82 13.03 -6.55
CA GLN A 246 -9.44 14.35 -6.74
C GLN A 246 -9.66 14.68 -8.23
N ALA A 247 -9.12 13.88 -9.15
CA ALA A 247 -9.27 14.09 -10.57
C ALA A 247 -10.73 13.86 -11.01
N GLU A 248 -11.23 14.73 -11.88
CA GLU A 248 -12.62 14.66 -12.37
C GLU A 248 -12.93 13.30 -13.02
N VAL A 249 -12.01 12.79 -13.86
CA VAL A 249 -12.15 11.50 -14.55
C VAL A 249 -12.25 10.32 -13.57
N PHE A 250 -11.59 10.42 -12.41
CA PHE A 250 -11.69 9.39 -11.38
C PHE A 250 -13.04 9.47 -10.66
N GLN A 251 -13.49 10.68 -10.31
CA GLN A 251 -14.76 10.90 -9.62
C GLN A 251 -15.98 10.50 -10.47
N SER A 252 -15.93 10.75 -11.78
CA SER A 252 -16.96 10.35 -12.73
C SER A 252 -17.03 8.83 -12.95
N THR A 253 -16.02 8.07 -12.49
CA THR A 253 -15.98 6.61 -12.67
C THR A 253 -16.81 5.89 -11.59
N PRO A 254 -17.62 4.88 -11.94
CA PRO A 254 -18.35 4.06 -10.98
C PRO A 254 -17.44 3.43 -9.91
N PRO A 255 -17.85 3.37 -8.63
CA PRO A 255 -17.01 2.91 -7.52
C PRO A 255 -16.35 1.54 -7.73
N ALA A 256 -17.06 0.60 -8.37
CA ALA A 256 -16.53 -0.74 -8.67
C ALA A 256 -15.31 -0.74 -9.63
N LEU A 257 -15.20 0.28 -10.47
CA LEU A 257 -14.15 0.41 -11.48
C LEU A 257 -13.04 1.38 -11.08
N ARG A 258 -13.22 2.18 -10.03
CA ARG A 258 -12.27 3.22 -9.58
C ARG A 258 -10.85 2.71 -9.38
N THR A 259 -10.66 1.54 -8.78
CA THR A 259 -9.32 0.96 -8.58
C THR A 259 -8.61 0.65 -9.91
N ARG A 260 -9.36 0.18 -10.92
CA ARG A 260 -8.80 -0.10 -12.26
C ARG A 260 -8.54 1.20 -13.02
N ALA A 261 -9.46 2.16 -12.92
CA ALA A 261 -9.32 3.48 -13.53
C ALA A 261 -8.12 4.24 -12.98
N CYS A 262 -7.92 4.23 -11.66
CA CYS A 262 -6.76 4.86 -11.00
C CYS A 262 -5.43 4.40 -11.59
N ARG A 263 -5.26 3.09 -11.81
CA ARG A 263 -4.03 2.53 -12.43
C ARG A 263 -3.82 3.03 -13.85
N VAL A 264 -4.90 3.13 -14.63
CA VAL A 264 -4.83 3.61 -16.01
C VAL A 264 -4.54 5.11 -16.04
N ILE A 265 -5.20 5.90 -15.19
CA ILE A 265 -4.96 7.33 -15.03
C ILE A 265 -3.51 7.57 -14.61
N ALA A 266 -3.00 6.88 -13.59
CA ALA A 266 -1.61 7.00 -13.15
C ALA A 266 -0.63 6.66 -14.28
N ALA A 267 -0.85 5.57 -15.02
CA ALA A 267 -0.01 5.20 -16.15
C ALA A 267 0.00 6.26 -17.25
N LYS A 268 -1.17 6.79 -17.63
CA LYS A 268 -1.26 7.82 -18.67
C LYS A 268 -0.74 9.17 -18.20
N ALA A 269 -0.96 9.54 -16.94
CA ALA A 269 -0.38 10.72 -16.31
C ALA A 269 1.16 10.64 -16.29
N THR A 270 1.76 9.48 -15.99
CA THR A 270 3.22 9.33 -16.07
C THR A 270 3.76 9.48 -17.50
N LEU A 271 3.03 9.00 -18.51
CA LEU A 271 3.42 9.21 -19.90
C LEU A 271 3.33 10.69 -20.28
N ALA A 272 2.25 11.37 -19.88
CA ALA A 272 2.09 12.79 -20.11
C ALA A 272 3.19 13.63 -19.42
N ALA A 273 3.50 13.32 -18.16
CA ALA A 273 4.60 13.97 -17.43
C ALA A 273 5.96 13.78 -18.12
N ARG A 274 6.20 12.62 -18.74
CA ARG A 274 7.43 12.39 -19.52
C ARG A 274 7.47 13.20 -20.81
N ILE A 275 6.34 13.31 -21.50
CA ILE A 275 6.21 14.14 -22.72
C ILE A 275 6.43 15.62 -22.36
N ASP A 276 5.82 16.09 -21.27
CA ASP A 276 5.97 17.46 -20.77
C ASP A 276 7.43 17.74 -20.34
N SER A 277 8.08 16.78 -19.67
CA SER A 277 9.49 16.90 -19.27
C SER A 277 10.45 17.01 -20.45
N THR A 278 10.12 16.43 -21.61
CA THR A 278 10.92 16.58 -22.85
C THR A 278 10.43 17.71 -23.74
N ARG A 279 9.44 18.51 -23.29
CA ARG A 279 8.73 19.54 -24.07
C ARG A 279 8.22 19.06 -25.43
N GLY A 280 7.71 17.83 -25.51
CA GLY A 280 7.34 17.20 -26.78
C GLY A 280 6.12 17.85 -27.47
N ASP A 281 5.06 18.16 -26.71
CA ASP A 281 3.80 18.70 -27.26
C ASP A 281 3.28 19.88 -26.40
N PRO A 282 3.61 21.14 -26.74
CA PRO A 282 3.21 22.31 -25.94
C PRO A 282 1.72 22.66 -26.06
N THR A 283 1.02 22.11 -27.06
CA THR A 283 -0.42 22.38 -27.29
C THR A 283 -1.35 21.60 -26.36
N GLY A 284 -0.83 20.60 -25.63
CA GLY A 284 -1.64 19.70 -24.80
C GLY A 284 -2.42 18.64 -25.61
N LYS A 285 -2.21 18.54 -26.94
CA LYS A 285 -2.95 17.62 -27.80
C LYS A 285 -2.72 16.16 -27.42
N ALA A 286 -1.49 15.77 -27.09
CA ALA A 286 -1.19 14.41 -26.63
C ALA A 286 -1.92 14.09 -25.33
N GLY A 287 -1.95 15.02 -24.36
CA GLY A 287 -2.71 14.88 -23.12
C GLY A 287 -4.21 14.65 -23.34
N ARG A 288 -4.82 15.41 -24.27
CA ARG A 288 -6.24 15.23 -24.64
C ARG A 288 -6.51 13.86 -25.28
N ASN A 289 -5.66 13.43 -26.21
CA ASN A 289 -5.76 12.09 -26.82
C ASN A 289 -5.65 10.99 -25.77
N LEU A 290 -4.70 11.13 -24.83
CA LEU A 290 -4.54 10.18 -23.72
C LEU A 290 -5.77 10.17 -22.82
N LEU A 291 -6.36 11.32 -22.53
CA LEU A 291 -7.61 11.40 -21.76
C LEU A 291 -8.77 10.72 -22.50
N GLU A 292 -8.90 10.89 -23.81
CA GLU A 292 -9.90 10.16 -24.60
C GLU A 292 -9.70 8.64 -24.54
N GLU A 293 -8.46 8.16 -24.60
CA GLU A 293 -8.17 6.72 -24.42
C GLU A 293 -8.59 6.22 -23.03
N ILE A 294 -8.40 7.03 -21.98
CA ILE A 294 -8.83 6.71 -20.61
C ILE A 294 -10.36 6.60 -20.58
N ARG A 295 -11.07 7.59 -21.14
CA ARG A 295 -12.54 7.59 -21.21
C ARG A 295 -13.07 6.38 -21.98
N LYS A 296 -12.53 6.10 -23.17
CA LYS A 296 -12.90 4.92 -23.99
C LYS A 296 -12.69 3.59 -23.23
N LYS A 297 -11.61 3.47 -22.45
CA LYS A 297 -11.37 2.27 -21.62
C LYS A 297 -12.38 2.14 -20.49
N ILE A 298 -12.70 3.23 -19.82
CA ILE A 298 -13.69 3.24 -18.73
C ILE A 298 -15.07 2.88 -19.27
N GLU A 299 -15.47 3.46 -20.40
CA GLU A 299 -16.72 3.17 -21.08
C GLU A 299 -16.81 1.69 -21.48
N LYS A 300 -15.76 1.15 -22.10
CA LYS A 300 -15.67 -0.28 -22.44
C LYS A 300 -15.77 -1.21 -21.23
N TRP A 301 -15.36 -0.78 -20.04
CA TRP A 301 -15.51 -1.57 -18.82
C TRP A 301 -16.92 -1.52 -18.23
N GLN A 302 -17.70 -0.50 -18.58
CA GLN A 302 -19.11 -0.39 -18.19
C GLN A 302 -20.01 -1.21 -19.11
N GLU A 303 -19.57 -1.50 -20.34
CA GLU A 303 -20.28 -2.41 -21.25
C GLU A 303 -20.44 -3.80 -20.60
N PRO A 304 -21.67 -4.28 -20.41
CA PRO A 304 -21.89 -5.62 -19.91
C PRO A 304 -21.35 -6.64 -20.92
N PRO A 305 -20.78 -7.76 -20.46
CA PRO A 305 -20.37 -8.82 -21.38
C PRO A 305 -21.59 -9.30 -22.18
N PRO A 306 -21.42 -9.67 -23.46
CA PRO A 306 -22.53 -10.17 -24.26
C PRO A 306 -23.17 -11.37 -23.56
N ALA A 307 -24.51 -11.43 -23.63
CA ALA A 307 -25.26 -12.51 -23.00
C ALA A 307 -24.74 -13.86 -23.48
N LYS A 308 -24.36 -14.73 -22.54
CA LYS A 308 -23.94 -16.08 -22.88
C LYS A 308 -25.15 -16.83 -23.43
N LEU A 309 -25.12 -17.14 -24.72
CA LEU A 309 -26.11 -18.04 -25.30
C LEU A 309 -26.03 -19.41 -24.60
N PRO A 310 -27.18 -20.08 -24.37
CA PRO A 310 -27.17 -21.42 -23.81
C PRO A 310 -26.34 -22.32 -24.71
N LYS A 311 -25.21 -22.81 -24.18
CA LYS A 311 -24.38 -23.78 -24.90
C LYS A 311 -25.18 -25.07 -24.97
N PRO A 312 -25.49 -25.60 -26.17
CA PRO A 312 -26.18 -26.87 -26.28
C PRO A 312 -25.34 -27.95 -25.60
N LEU A 313 -26.02 -28.88 -24.94
CA LEU A 313 -25.34 -30.06 -24.42
C LEU A 313 -24.69 -30.79 -25.61
N PRO A 314 -23.51 -31.42 -25.41
CA PRO A 314 -22.98 -32.35 -26.39
C PRO A 314 -24.05 -33.39 -26.72
N VAL A 315 -24.15 -33.76 -28.00
CA VAL A 315 -25.06 -34.82 -28.43
C VAL A 315 -24.78 -36.07 -27.59
N PRO A 316 -25.82 -36.72 -27.01
CA PRO A 316 -25.63 -37.96 -26.29
C PRO A 316 -25.10 -39.07 -27.21
N ASP A 317 -23.77 -39.22 -27.27
CA ASP A 317 -23.13 -40.34 -27.95
C ASP A 317 -23.06 -41.55 -27.02
N SER A 318 -23.62 -42.67 -27.48
CA SER A 318 -23.46 -43.98 -26.84
C SER A 318 -22.14 -44.66 -27.22
N GLU A 319 -21.26 -43.98 -27.96
CA GLU A 319 -20.01 -44.57 -28.41
C GLU A 319 -19.12 -44.97 -27.22
N PRO A 320 -18.54 -46.19 -27.25
CA PRO A 320 -17.64 -46.62 -26.19
C PRO A 320 -16.40 -45.74 -26.18
N LYS A 321 -16.13 -45.11 -25.03
CA LYS A 321 -14.93 -44.29 -24.85
C LYS A 321 -13.67 -45.10 -25.15
N LYS A 322 -12.74 -44.52 -25.93
CA LYS A 322 -11.44 -45.12 -26.23
C LYS A 322 -10.73 -45.55 -24.94
N LYS A 323 -10.46 -46.85 -24.80
CA LYS A 323 -9.73 -47.40 -23.65
C LYS A 323 -8.26 -46.99 -23.75
N ARG A 324 -7.74 -46.39 -22.68
CA ARG A 324 -6.32 -46.03 -22.54
C ARG A 324 -5.75 -46.76 -21.32
N GLY A 325 -4.47 -47.10 -21.38
CA GLY A 325 -3.69 -47.64 -20.27
C GLY A 325 -2.80 -46.59 -19.60
N GLY A 326 -1.96 -47.01 -18.68
CA GLY A 326 -0.85 -46.20 -18.14
C GLY A 326 -1.06 -45.68 -16.71
N ARG A 327 0.07 -45.41 -16.03
CA ARG A 327 0.12 -45.00 -14.62
C ARG A 327 -0.70 -43.75 -14.32
N ARG A 328 -0.67 -42.74 -15.21
CA ARG A 328 -1.43 -41.50 -15.05
C ARG A 328 -2.94 -41.71 -15.15
N LEU A 329 -3.38 -42.53 -16.10
CA LEU A 329 -4.80 -42.83 -16.27
C LEU A 329 -5.32 -43.75 -15.15
N ARG A 330 -4.52 -44.74 -14.73
CA ARG A 330 -4.85 -45.60 -13.58
C ARG A 330 -5.04 -44.76 -12.31
N LYS A 331 -4.09 -43.87 -12.00
CA LYS A 331 -4.21 -42.88 -10.91
C LYS A 331 -5.41 -41.94 -11.08
N MET A 332 -5.84 -41.62 -12.31
CA MET A 332 -7.04 -40.81 -12.53
C MET A 332 -8.33 -41.60 -12.28
N LYS A 333 -8.39 -42.86 -12.73
CA LYS A 333 -9.53 -43.75 -12.49
C LYS A 333 -9.65 -44.10 -11.01
N GLU A 334 -8.55 -44.46 -10.35
CA GLU A 334 -8.47 -44.71 -8.89
C GLU A 334 -9.01 -43.52 -8.07
N ARG A 335 -8.91 -42.28 -8.57
CA ARG A 335 -9.45 -41.10 -7.86
C ARG A 335 -10.97 -41.03 -7.84
N TYR A 336 -11.64 -41.44 -8.92
CA TYR A 336 -13.10 -41.37 -9.03
C TYR A 336 -13.78 -42.73 -8.85
N ALA A 337 -13.00 -43.81 -8.85
CA ALA A 337 -13.50 -45.15 -8.60
C ALA A 337 -13.95 -45.28 -7.15
N VAL A 338 -15.08 -45.96 -6.96
CA VAL A 338 -15.53 -46.42 -5.65
C VAL A 338 -14.40 -47.24 -5.02
N THR A 339 -14.00 -46.85 -3.81
CA THR A 339 -12.94 -47.53 -3.07
C THR A 339 -13.36 -48.96 -2.74
N ASP A 340 -12.41 -49.86 -2.53
CA ASP A 340 -12.75 -51.25 -2.20
C ASP A 340 -13.50 -51.35 -0.86
N MET A 341 -13.23 -50.43 0.08
CA MET A 341 -14.01 -50.25 1.30
C MET A 341 -15.48 -49.91 1.00
N MET A 342 -15.74 -48.92 0.13
CA MET A 342 -17.11 -48.58 -0.27
C MET A 342 -17.79 -49.70 -1.06
N LYS A 343 -17.05 -50.48 -1.85
CA LYS A 343 -17.60 -51.67 -2.53
C LYS A 343 -18.04 -52.75 -1.54
N LEU A 344 -17.32 -52.92 -0.41
CA LEU A 344 -17.70 -53.85 0.65
C LEU A 344 -18.87 -53.32 1.48
N ALA A 345 -18.90 -52.02 1.77
CA ALA A 345 -20.05 -51.39 2.42
C ALA A 345 -21.32 -51.50 1.57
N ASN A 346 -21.22 -51.40 0.25
CA ASN A 346 -22.35 -51.55 -0.67
C ASN A 346 -22.79 -53.01 -0.91
N ARG A 347 -22.11 -53.99 -0.32
CA ARG A 347 -22.53 -55.39 -0.38
C ARG A 347 -23.31 -55.72 0.89
N MET A 348 -24.45 -56.38 0.73
CA MET A 348 -25.27 -56.86 1.84
C MET A 348 -25.26 -58.39 1.87
N GLN A 349 -25.15 -58.96 3.07
CA GLN A 349 -25.25 -60.40 3.24
C GLN A 349 -26.73 -60.78 3.34
N PHE A 350 -27.16 -61.67 2.45
CA PHE A 350 -28.54 -62.12 2.45
C PHE A 350 -28.86 -62.92 3.73
N GLY A 351 -29.97 -62.59 4.38
CA GLY A 351 -30.46 -63.31 5.56
C GLY A 351 -29.78 -62.95 6.89
N ILE A 352 -28.84 -62.01 6.93
CA ILE A 352 -28.22 -61.52 8.17
C ILE A 352 -28.50 -60.01 8.30
N PRO A 353 -29.02 -59.53 9.45
CA PRO A 353 -29.23 -58.11 9.67
C PRO A 353 -27.90 -57.37 9.61
N GLU A 354 -27.89 -56.20 8.98
CA GLU A 354 -26.69 -55.38 8.88
C GLU A 354 -26.38 -54.67 10.20
N GLU A 355 -25.09 -54.48 10.47
CA GLU A 355 -24.65 -53.58 11.53
C GLU A 355 -24.74 -52.15 11.00
N SER A 356 -25.51 -51.29 11.66
CA SER A 356 -25.68 -49.89 11.30
C SER A 356 -25.12 -48.97 12.39
N SER A 357 -24.48 -47.87 12.01
CA SER A 357 -24.16 -46.81 12.95
C SER A 357 -25.27 -45.78 13.02
N LEU A 358 -25.61 -45.41 14.24
CA LEU A 358 -26.56 -44.36 14.56
C LEU A 358 -25.85 -42.98 14.51
N GLY A 359 -25.35 -42.62 13.33
CA GLY A 359 -24.69 -41.34 13.09
C GLY A 359 -25.67 -40.15 13.16
N ASP A 360 -25.68 -39.29 12.14
CA ASP A 360 -26.45 -38.03 12.07
C ASP A 360 -27.99 -38.21 11.95
N GLY A 361 -28.56 -39.18 12.68
CA GLY A 361 -29.99 -39.46 12.74
C GLY A 361 -30.55 -40.32 11.59
N LEU A 362 -29.77 -40.56 10.54
CA LEU A 362 -30.08 -41.52 9.47
C LEU A 362 -29.11 -42.70 9.60
N GLY A 363 -29.61 -43.86 10.00
CA GLY A 363 -28.78 -45.05 10.21
C GLY A 363 -28.00 -45.41 8.95
N GLU A 364 -26.66 -45.39 9.03
CA GLU A 364 -25.79 -45.80 7.94
C GLU A 364 -25.43 -47.28 8.12
N GLY A 365 -25.91 -48.14 7.21
CA GLY A 365 -25.56 -49.56 7.17
C GLY A 365 -24.12 -49.79 6.73
N TYR A 366 -23.38 -50.62 7.46
CA TYR A 366 -22.00 -50.97 7.11
C TYR A 366 -21.91 -52.12 6.10
N GLY A 367 -23.04 -52.70 5.67
CA GLY A 367 -23.09 -53.85 4.77
C GLY A 367 -22.18 -54.98 5.24
N MET A 368 -21.33 -55.50 4.34
CA MET A 368 -20.36 -56.55 4.67
C MET A 368 -19.16 -56.06 5.50
N LEU A 369 -18.97 -54.76 5.70
CA LEU A 369 -17.84 -54.22 6.46
C LEU A 369 -18.00 -54.49 7.98
N GLY A 370 -19.23 -54.54 8.49
CA GLY A 370 -19.56 -54.83 9.89
C GLY A 370 -19.56 -56.33 10.26
N GLN A 371 -19.52 -57.23 9.28
CA GLN A 371 -19.60 -58.69 9.49
C GLN A 371 -18.36 -59.30 10.20
N ALA A 372 -17.31 -58.51 10.49
CA ALA A 372 -16.04 -58.99 11.04
C ALA A 372 -16.07 -59.36 12.55
N GLY A 373 -17.25 -59.40 13.18
CA GLY A 373 -17.52 -60.06 14.46
C GLY A 373 -16.74 -59.60 15.70
N SER A 374 -15.93 -58.54 15.59
CA SER A 374 -14.99 -58.11 16.64
C SER A 374 -15.31 -56.74 17.25
N GLY A 375 -16.42 -56.10 16.86
CA GLY A 375 -16.85 -54.79 17.37
C GLY A 375 -15.88 -53.62 17.12
N LYS A 376 -14.74 -53.87 16.45
CA LYS A 376 -13.72 -52.86 16.12
C LYS A 376 -13.36 -52.99 14.64
N LEU A 377 -13.88 -52.07 13.84
CA LEU A 377 -13.62 -51.97 12.41
C LEU A 377 -12.16 -51.51 12.17
N ARG A 378 -11.21 -52.44 11.99
CA ARG A 378 -9.84 -52.09 11.54
C ARG A 378 -9.80 -51.98 10.03
N VAL A 379 -10.26 -50.85 9.50
CA VAL A 379 -10.08 -50.55 8.09
C VAL A 379 -8.76 -49.82 7.90
N SER A 380 -7.86 -50.38 7.09
CA SER A 380 -6.71 -49.62 6.61
C SER A 380 -7.23 -48.48 5.74
N ALA A 381 -7.28 -47.27 6.30
CA ALA A 381 -7.71 -46.09 5.60
C ALA A 381 -6.74 -45.80 4.46
N ALA A 382 -6.98 -46.36 3.28
CA ALA A 382 -6.32 -45.91 2.07
C ALA A 382 -6.75 -44.45 1.85
N GLN A 383 -5.83 -43.52 2.13
CA GLN A 383 -6.10 -42.08 2.11
C GLN A 383 -6.86 -41.67 0.83
N ASN A 384 -8.01 -41.01 1.01
CA ASN A 384 -8.80 -40.45 -0.08
C ASN A 384 -7.98 -39.40 -0.86
N LYS A 385 -7.40 -39.80 -1.99
CA LYS A 385 -6.54 -38.95 -2.84
C LYS A 385 -7.30 -37.81 -3.55
N LEU A 386 -8.63 -37.72 -3.39
CA LEU A 386 -9.48 -36.64 -3.87
C LEU A 386 -9.33 -35.35 -3.04
N ALA A 387 -9.21 -35.47 -1.72
CA ALA A 387 -9.08 -34.33 -0.80
C ALA A 387 -7.84 -33.46 -1.10
N ALA A 388 -6.76 -34.07 -1.60
CA ALA A 388 -5.49 -33.41 -1.87
C ALA A 388 -5.51 -32.37 -3.01
N LYS A 389 -6.56 -32.30 -3.86
CA LYS A 389 -6.61 -31.36 -5.01
C LYS A 389 -7.53 -30.16 -4.83
N VAL A 390 -8.63 -30.28 -4.10
CA VAL A 390 -9.40 -29.09 -3.66
C VAL A 390 -8.46 -28.18 -2.86
N ALA A 391 -7.56 -28.79 -2.09
CA ALA A 391 -6.45 -28.12 -1.46
C ALA A 391 -5.56 -27.34 -2.44
N LYS A 392 -5.34 -27.66 -3.72
CA LYS A 392 -4.39 -26.88 -4.55
C LYS A 392 -4.86 -25.44 -4.81
N LYS A 393 -6.14 -25.26 -5.16
CA LYS A 393 -6.74 -23.93 -5.40
C LYS A 393 -6.96 -23.14 -4.11
N PHE A 394 -7.22 -23.85 -3.00
CA PHE A 394 -7.29 -23.26 -1.66
C PHE A 394 -5.92 -23.02 -1.02
N LYS A 395 -4.89 -23.82 -1.36
CA LYS A 395 -3.50 -23.71 -0.88
C LYS A 395 -2.80 -22.55 -1.56
N GLU A 396 -3.04 -22.28 -2.85
CA GLU A 396 -2.62 -21.03 -3.49
C GLU A 396 -3.22 -19.80 -2.80
N ARG A 397 -4.48 -19.86 -2.33
CA ARG A 397 -5.08 -18.80 -1.49
C ARG A 397 -4.50 -18.75 -0.07
N SER A 398 -4.19 -19.90 0.53
CA SER A 398 -3.64 -20.01 1.89
C SER A 398 -2.18 -19.55 1.99
N TYR A 399 -1.37 -19.75 0.94
CA TYR A 399 -0.03 -19.14 0.84
C TYR A 399 -0.07 -17.61 0.87
N GLY A 400 -1.16 -16.99 0.41
CA GLY A 400 -1.37 -15.55 0.51
C GLY A 400 -1.68 -15.05 1.92
N SER A 401 -2.10 -15.93 2.84
CA SER A 401 -2.41 -15.58 4.23
C SER A 401 -1.32 -16.03 5.22
N GLY A 402 -0.54 -17.06 4.90
CA GLY A 402 0.61 -17.50 5.71
C GLY A 402 1.94 -16.82 5.37
N GLY A 403 2.03 -16.18 4.20
CA GLY A 403 3.24 -15.46 3.74
C GLY A 403 3.12 -13.93 3.79
N ALA A 404 1.95 -13.40 4.17
CA ALA A 404 1.79 -11.98 4.49
C ALA A 404 2.07 -11.73 5.96
N THR A 405 3.19 -12.27 6.46
CA THR A 405 3.79 -11.72 7.66
C THR A 405 4.37 -10.37 7.26
N SER A 406 4.02 -9.34 8.02
CA SER A 406 4.64 -8.02 7.99
C SER A 406 6.14 -8.12 7.70
N GLY A 407 6.70 -7.20 6.90
CA GLY A 407 8.15 -7.11 6.62
C GLY A 407 9.06 -6.90 7.86
N LEU A 408 8.53 -7.19 9.06
CA LEU A 408 9.17 -7.26 10.36
C LEU A 408 9.57 -8.71 10.74
N THR A 409 9.10 -9.76 10.06
CA THR A 409 9.47 -11.15 10.42
C THR A 409 10.88 -11.57 10.03
N SER A 410 11.64 -10.72 9.36
CA SER A 410 13.03 -11.02 8.96
C SER A 410 14.07 -10.15 9.68
N SER A 411 13.78 -9.60 10.87
CA SER A 411 14.67 -8.56 11.40
C SER A 411 14.93 -8.54 12.90
N LEU A 412 14.88 -9.66 13.63
CA LEU A 412 15.59 -9.82 14.92
C LEU A 412 15.30 -11.21 15.53
N ALA A 413 16.32 -12.06 15.66
CA ALA A 413 16.28 -13.23 16.53
C ALA A 413 17.41 -13.10 17.57
N PHE A 414 17.06 -13.07 18.85
CA PHE A 414 18.02 -13.08 19.95
C PHE A 414 18.42 -14.51 20.26
N THR A 415 19.68 -14.87 20.01
CA THR A 415 20.21 -16.16 20.48
C THR A 415 21.19 -15.93 21.63
N PRO A 416 21.20 -16.80 22.66
CA PRO A 416 21.97 -16.57 23.88
C PRO A 416 23.49 -16.69 23.71
N VAL A 417 23.98 -17.04 22.51
CA VAL A 417 25.41 -17.32 22.29
C VAL A 417 26.10 -16.24 21.44
N GLN A 418 25.40 -15.51 20.55
CA GLN A 418 26.05 -14.60 19.58
C GLN A 418 25.36 -13.24 19.36
N GLY A 419 24.27 -12.91 20.06
CA GLY A 419 23.64 -11.58 19.99
C GLY A 419 22.60 -11.41 18.87
N ILE A 420 22.48 -10.19 18.33
CA ILE A 420 21.49 -9.79 17.32
C ILE A 420 21.97 -10.23 15.92
N GLU A 421 21.33 -11.25 15.36
CA GLU A 421 21.54 -11.65 13.96
C GLU A 421 20.29 -11.48 13.10
N LEU A 422 20.51 -11.06 11.86
CA LEU A 422 19.54 -11.08 10.77
C LEU A 422 19.45 -12.51 10.21
N SER A 423 18.66 -13.38 10.85
CA SER A 423 18.38 -14.72 10.32
C SER A 423 17.07 -14.73 9.53
N ASN A 424 17.12 -15.23 8.29
CA ASN A 424 15.92 -15.55 7.53
C ASN A 424 15.50 -16.99 7.87
N PRO A 425 14.44 -17.23 8.66
CA PRO A 425 14.04 -18.58 9.06
C PRO A 425 13.61 -19.45 7.86
N HIS A 426 13.35 -18.86 6.69
CA HIS A 426 13.06 -19.59 5.45
C HIS A 426 14.32 -19.99 4.66
N ALA A 427 15.50 -19.43 4.95
CA ALA A 427 16.74 -19.83 4.30
C ALA A 427 17.19 -21.23 4.73
N HIS A 428 16.90 -21.62 5.97
CA HIS A 428 17.18 -22.97 6.46
C HIS A 428 16.35 -24.06 5.77
N GLY A 429 15.22 -23.72 5.13
CA GLY A 429 14.45 -24.64 4.29
C GLY A 429 15.08 -24.90 2.90
N ASN A 430 15.97 -24.02 2.43
CA ASN A 430 16.61 -24.10 1.12
C ASN A 430 18.10 -24.52 1.17
N HIS A 431 18.65 -24.83 2.35
CA HIS A 431 20.00 -25.38 2.50
C HIS A 431 20.09 -26.92 2.31
N LEU A 432 19.08 -27.55 1.71
CA LEU A 432 19.14 -28.92 1.20
C LEU A 432 19.35 -28.97 -0.32
N GLY A 433 20.03 -27.95 -0.87
CA GLY A 433 20.37 -27.83 -2.29
C GLY A 433 21.85 -27.62 -2.56
N SER A 434 22.74 -28.10 -1.69
CA SER A 434 24.17 -28.15 -2.01
C SER A 434 24.41 -29.23 -3.08
N GLY A 435 25.14 -28.85 -4.14
CA GLY A 435 25.22 -29.50 -5.46
C GLY A 435 25.82 -30.90 -5.54
N THR A 436 25.54 -31.82 -4.62
CA THR A 436 26.01 -33.21 -4.68
C THR A 436 24.89 -34.26 -4.76
N GLN A 437 23.61 -33.89 -4.64
CA GLN A 437 22.50 -34.84 -4.79
C GLN A 437 22.01 -34.93 -6.24
N SER A 438 22.81 -35.60 -7.07
CA SER A 438 22.41 -36.06 -8.40
C SER A 438 21.28 -37.10 -8.25
N THR A 439 20.14 -36.89 -8.90
CA THR A 439 19.00 -37.82 -8.96
C THR A 439 19.25 -39.08 -9.79
N TYR A 440 20.49 -39.35 -10.18
CA TYR A 440 20.88 -40.45 -11.08
C TYR A 440 21.68 -41.57 -10.39
N PHE A 441 22.11 -41.43 -9.13
CA PHE A 441 22.87 -42.47 -8.43
C PHE A 441 22.30 -42.78 -7.03
N SER A 442 22.34 -44.05 -6.61
CA SER A 442 21.86 -44.53 -5.32
C SER A 442 22.80 -44.17 -4.17
N GLU A 443 22.27 -43.81 -3.00
CA GLU A 443 22.99 -43.38 -1.78
C GLU A 443 24.01 -44.40 -1.24
N THR A 444 23.99 -45.65 -1.69
CA THR A 444 24.84 -46.74 -1.18
C THR A 444 26.08 -47.04 -2.04
N GLY A 445 26.32 -46.29 -3.12
CA GLY A 445 27.49 -46.49 -3.99
C GLY A 445 28.60 -45.46 -3.73
N THR A 446 29.72 -45.86 -3.16
CA THR A 446 30.91 -45.00 -2.98
C THR A 446 31.91 -45.19 -4.13
N PHE A 447 32.47 -44.08 -4.63
CA PHE A 447 33.56 -44.09 -5.61
C PHE A 447 34.91 -44.25 -4.91
N SER A 448 35.72 -45.22 -5.33
CA SER A 448 37.13 -45.33 -4.90
C SER A 448 38.03 -44.57 -5.87
N ARG A 449 38.88 -43.70 -5.32
CA ARG A 449 39.89 -42.95 -6.08
C ARG A 449 41.13 -43.82 -6.23
N ILE A 450 41.47 -44.22 -7.45
CA ILE A 450 42.71 -44.94 -7.74
C ILE A 450 43.85 -43.93 -7.67
N ASN A 451 44.71 -44.07 -6.65
CA ASN A 451 45.95 -43.30 -6.54
C ASN A 451 47.01 -43.97 -7.41
N ASN A 452 47.32 -43.40 -8.57
CA ASN A 452 48.56 -43.72 -9.25
C ASN A 452 49.71 -43.03 -8.52
N ARG A 453 50.72 -43.81 -8.11
CA ARG A 453 52.03 -43.34 -7.62
C ARG A 453 53.11 -44.12 -8.35
N PRO A 454 54.35 -43.58 -8.38
CA PRO A 454 54.75 -42.28 -8.92
C PRO A 454 55.06 -42.35 -10.42
#